data_AF-A0A845YDC4-F1
#
_entry.id   AF-A0A845YDC4-F1
#
_cell.length_a   1.000
_cell.length_b   1.000
_cell.length_c   1.000
_cell.angle_alpha   90.00
_cell.angle_beta   90.00
_cell.angle_gamma   90.00
#
_symmetry.space_group_name_H-M   'P 1'
#
loop_
_entity.id
_entity.type
_entity.pdbx_description
1 polymer ?
#
loop_
_entity_poly.entity_id
_entity_poly.type
_entity_poly.pdbx_seq_one_letter_code
_entity_poly.pdbx_strand_id
1 'polypeptide(L)'
;MNTETYLNHPTFGLLFRVCMIEEHQELFTTLYAQRLFFKVTTTATGLIFDPITRSDARLLVENRLRVMRRTGASNELDQLQSIHRQTFQ
;
A
#
# COMPACT_ATOMS: atom_id res chain seq x y z
N MET A 1 15.98 -1.43 7.38
CA MET A 1 15.62 -2.65 6.64
C MET A 1 14.14 -2.58 6.39
N ASN A 2 13.73 -2.39 5.14
CA ASN A 2 12.32 -2.27 4.81
C ASN A 2 11.78 -3.68 4.55
N THR A 3 10.83 -4.11 5.39
CA THR A 3 10.31 -5.47 5.37
C THR A 3 9.19 -5.56 4.33
N GLU A 4 9.38 -6.43 3.33
CA GLU A 4 8.27 -6.86 2.48
C GLU A 4 7.18 -7.42 3.40
N THR A 5 6.01 -6.79 3.36
CA THR A 5 4.89 -7.15 4.24
C THR A 5 3.79 -7.72 3.39
N TYR A 6 3.40 -8.94 3.73
CA TYR A 6 2.41 -9.71 3.01
C TYR A 6 1.24 -10.04 3.92
N LEU A 7 0.06 -10.15 3.31
CA LEU A 7 -1.16 -10.47 4.04
C LEU A 7 -2.09 -11.34 3.21
N ASN A 8 -2.77 -12.30 3.84
CA ASN A 8 -3.74 -13.14 3.14
C ASN A 8 -5.14 -12.53 3.19
N HIS A 9 -5.71 -12.25 2.02
CA HIS A 9 -7.13 -11.94 1.85
C HIS A 9 -7.93 -13.25 1.74
N PRO A 10 -9.09 -13.38 2.40
CA PRO A 10 -9.94 -14.58 2.35
C PRO A 10 -10.42 -15.04 0.96
N THR A 11 -10.23 -14.22 -0.07
CA THR A 11 -10.81 -14.41 -1.42
C THR A 11 -9.74 -14.27 -2.48
N PHE A 12 -8.91 -13.23 -2.38
CA PHE A 12 -7.90 -12.91 -3.39
C PHE A 12 -6.51 -13.45 -3.07
N GLY A 13 -6.35 -14.16 -1.95
CA GLY A 13 -5.08 -14.75 -1.53
C GLY A 13 -4.06 -13.70 -1.10
N LEU A 14 -2.81 -13.89 -1.49
CA LEU A 14 -1.69 -13.08 -1.00
C LEU A 14 -1.74 -11.65 -1.56
N LEU A 15 -1.72 -10.70 -0.64
CA LEU A 15 -1.59 -9.28 -0.88
C LEU A 15 -0.18 -8.81 -0.50
N PHE A 16 0.34 -7.84 -1.25
CA PHE A 16 1.59 -7.15 -0.98
C PHE A 16 1.32 -5.73 -0.50
N ARG A 17 2.01 -5.30 0.56
CA ARG A 17 1.91 -3.94 1.08
C ARG A 17 2.62 -2.95 0.16
N VAL A 18 1.86 -2.00 -0.38
CA VAL A 18 2.36 -0.90 -1.21
C VAL A 18 3.00 0.18 -0.32
N CYS A 19 2.26 0.66 0.69
CA CYS A 19 2.77 1.65 1.64
C CYS A 19 1.90 1.77 2.89
N MET A 20 2.45 2.35 3.96
CA MET A 20 1.68 2.87 5.09
C MET A 20 0.98 4.17 4.69
N ILE A 21 -0.31 4.31 5.00
CA ILE A 21 -1.08 5.53 4.76
C ILE A 21 -0.99 6.41 6.03
N GLU A 22 -1.46 5.87 7.15
CA GLU A 22 -1.51 6.46 8.48
C GLU A 22 -1.33 5.37 9.54
N GLU A 23 -1.39 5.73 10.82
CA GLU A 23 -1.30 4.75 11.91
C GLU A 23 -2.44 3.72 11.80
N HIS A 24 -2.10 2.43 11.85
CA HIS A 24 -3.01 1.30 11.65
C HIS A 24 -3.68 1.16 10.27
N GLN A 25 -3.31 1.99 9.29
CA GLN A 25 -3.89 1.91 7.95
C GLN A 25 -2.81 1.80 6.86
N GLU A 26 -2.97 0.78 6.02
CA GLU A 26 -1.98 0.40 5.01
C GLU A 26 -2.65 0.13 3.67
N LEU A 27 -1.94 0.40 2.58
CA LEU A 27 -2.38 0.08 1.24
C LEU A 27 -1.78 -1.25 0.80
N PHE A 28 -2.64 -2.14 0.33
CA PHE A 28 -2.27 -3.45 -0.20
C PHE A 28 -2.76 -3.63 -1.64
N THR A 29 -2.05 -4.45 -2.42
CA THR A 29 -2.45 -4.87 -3.77
C THR A 29 -2.33 -6.38 -3.92
N THR A 30 -3.18 -6.99 -4.76
CA THR A 30 -3.08 -8.42 -5.10
C THR A 30 -1.82 -8.72 -5.92
N LEU A 31 -1.16 -9.84 -5.64
CA LEU A 31 -0.04 -10.34 -6.44
C LEU A 31 -0.50 -11.13 -7.68
N TYR A 32 -1.59 -11.88 -7.57
CA TYR A 32 -1.98 -12.91 -8.54
C TYR A 32 -3.26 -12.58 -9.34
N ALA A 33 -3.94 -11.47 -9.04
CA ALA A 33 -5.17 -11.05 -9.72
C ALA A 33 -4.95 -9.81 -10.59
N GLN A 34 -5.99 -9.39 -11.34
CA GLN A 34 -6.04 -8.14 -12.13
C GLN A 34 -5.99 -6.89 -11.22
N ARG A 35 -4.84 -6.70 -10.54
CA ARG A 35 -4.43 -5.60 -9.65
C ARG A 35 -5.61 -4.91 -8.92
N LEU A 36 -6.18 -5.63 -7.95
CA LEU A 36 -7.12 -5.06 -6.99
C LEU A 36 -6.37 -4.39 -5.85
N PHE A 37 -6.93 -3.29 -5.32
CA PHE A 37 -6.34 -2.51 -4.25
C PHE A 37 -7.25 -2.52 -3.03
N PHE A 38 -6.63 -2.64 -1.86
CA PHE A 38 -7.32 -2.66 -0.58
C PHE A 38 -6.67 -1.69 0.38
N LYS A 39 -7.48 -0.85 1.00
CA LYS A 39 -7.10 -0.13 2.19
C LYS A 39 -7.36 -1.05 3.38
N VAL A 40 -6.30 -1.49 4.04
CA VAL A 40 -6.38 -2.40 5.17
C VAL A 40 -6.27 -1.59 6.45
N THR A 41 -7.28 -1.71 7.30
CA THR A 41 -7.31 -1.07 8.62
C THR A 41 -7.18 -2.13 9.70
N THR A 42 -6.18 -1.97 10.57
CA THR A 42 -5.99 -2.81 11.74
C THR A 42 -6.87 -2.30 12.88
N THR A 43 -7.72 -3.16 13.42
CA THR A 43 -8.63 -2.85 14.52
C THR A 43 -8.42 -3.83 15.68
N ALA A 44 -9.01 -3.55 16.85
CA ALA A 44 -8.92 -4.44 18.00
C ALA A 44 -9.54 -5.83 17.76
N THR A 45 -10.47 -5.94 16.81
CA THR A 45 -11.20 -7.19 16.49
C THR A 45 -10.68 -7.90 15.25
N GLY A 46 -9.69 -7.32 14.56
CA GLY A 46 -9.09 -7.91 13.36
C GLY A 46 -8.80 -6.89 12.27
N LEU A 47 -8.78 -7.37 11.02
CA LEU A 47 -8.45 -6.58 9.83
C LEU A 47 -9.69 -6.30 9.01
N ILE A 48 -9.83 -5.05 8.57
CA ILE A 48 -10.88 -4.63 7.63
C ILE A 48 -10.22 -4.36 6.28
N PHE A 49 -10.80 -4.93 5.22
CA PHE A 49 -10.31 -4.78 3.84
C PHE A 49 -11.31 -3.96 3.04
N ASP A 50 -11.02 -2.68 2.87
CA ASP A 50 -11.86 -1.81 2.04
C ASP A 50 -11.33 -1.84 0.60
N PRO A 51 -12.08 -2.38 -0.38
CA PRO A 51 -11.67 -2.31 -1.77
C PRO A 51 -11.71 -0.85 -2.24
N ILE A 52 -10.67 -0.42 -2.94
CA ILE A 52 -10.57 0.92 -3.52
C ILE A 52 -10.24 0.86 -5.00
N THR A 53 -10.55 1.94 -5.72
CA THR A 53 -10.20 2.02 -7.13
C THR A 53 -8.70 2.17 -7.32
N ARG A 54 -8.18 1.78 -8.49
CA ARG A 54 -6.79 2.03 -8.87
C ARG A 54 -6.43 3.51 -8.83
N SER A 55 -7.37 4.39 -9.18
CA SER A 55 -7.18 5.84 -9.16
C SER A 55 -7.01 6.37 -7.74
N ASP A 56 -7.85 5.90 -6.80
CA ASP A 56 -7.76 6.29 -5.39
C ASP A 56 -6.46 5.76 -4.76
N ALA A 57 -6.11 4.50 -5.05
CA ALA A 57 -4.87 3.89 -4.59
C ALA A 57 -3.64 4.69 -5.06
N ARG A 58 -3.64 5.10 -6.34
CA ARG A 58 -2.57 5.94 -6.89
C ARG A 58 -2.48 7.29 -6.17
N LEU A 59 -3.61 7.95 -5.94
CA LEU A 59 -3.64 9.23 -5.23
C LEU A 59 -3.07 9.13 -3.81
N LEU A 60 -3.38 8.06 -3.08
CA LEU A 60 -2.83 7.80 -1.75
C LEU A 60 -1.30 7.67 -1.78
N VAL A 61 -0.76 6.91 -2.73
CA VAL A 61 0.69 6.73 -2.89
C VAL A 61 1.38 8.04 -3.28
N GLU A 62 0.80 8.80 -4.20
CA GLU A 62 1.34 10.10 -4.61
C GLU A 62 1.35 11.11 -3.45
N ASN A 63 0.30 11.12 -2.62
CA ASN A 63 0.27 11.93 -1.40
C ASN A 63 1.33 11.50 -0.40
N ARG A 64 1.52 10.20 -0.18
CA ARG A 64 2.56 9.67 0.71
C ARG A 64 3.96 10.06 0.23
N LEU A 65 4.24 9.95 -1.07
CA LEU A 65 5.49 10.39 -1.68
C LEU A 65 5.74 11.90 -1.50
N ARG A 66 4.69 12.74 -1.52
CA ARG A 66 4.83 14.18 -1.23
C ARG A 66 5.19 14.44 0.23
N VAL A 67 4.61 13.70 1.18
CA VAL A 67 4.94 13.81 2.60
C VAL A 67 6.38 13.36 2.87
N MET A 68 6.77 12.19 2.36
CA MET A 68 8.14 11.65 2.54
C MET A 68 9.23 12.55 1.95
N ARG A 69 8.95 13.24 0.82
CA ARG A 69 9.88 14.25 0.27
C ARG A 69 10.13 15.41 1.22
N ARG A 70 9.12 15.82 1.99
CA ARG A 70 9.24 16.94 2.94
C ARG A 70 9.94 16.54 4.23
N THR A 71 9.79 15.28 4.67
CA THR A 71 10.39 14.78 5.91
C THR A 71 11.84 14.30 5.76
N GLY A 72 12.36 14.21 4.53
CA GLY A 72 13.76 13.87 4.27
C GLY A 72 14.10 12.37 4.36
N ALA A 73 13.09 11.48 4.36
CA ALA A 73 13.29 10.04 4.42
C ALA A 73 13.71 9.46 3.04
N SER A 74 14.96 9.70 2.63
CA SER A 74 15.46 9.37 1.27
C SER A 74 15.32 7.90 0.88
N ASN A 75 15.71 6.97 1.75
CA ASN A 75 15.69 5.54 1.43
C ASN A 75 14.27 4.98 1.27
N GLU A 76 13.33 5.42 2.12
CA GLU A 76 11.92 5.00 2.02
C GLU A 76 11.22 5.63 0.81
N LEU A 77 11.60 6.87 0.48
CA LEU A 77 11.12 7.57 -0.70
C LEU A 77 11.46 6.81 -1.98
N ASP A 78 12.74 6.46 -2.18
CA ASP A 78 13.21 5.83 -3.42
C ASP A 78 12.53 4.46 -3.63
N GLN A 79 12.32 3.72 -2.55
CA GLN A 79 11.60 2.46 -2.60
C GLN A 79 10.12 2.64 -2.95
N LEU A 80 9.43 3.58 -2.30
CA LEU A 80 8.03 3.87 -2.63
C LEU A 80 7.88 4.39 -4.07
N GLN A 81 8.86 5.14 -4.59
CA GLN A 81 8.89 5.55 -5.99
C GLN A 81 9.01 4.35 -6.94
N SER A 82 9.88 3.39 -6.60
CA SER A 82 10.02 2.15 -7.38
C SER A 82 8.73 1.34 -7.42
N ILE A 83 8.09 1.14 -6.25
CA ILE A 83 6.80 0.45 -6.13
C ILE A 83 5.72 1.19 -6.92
N HIS A 84 5.65 2.52 -6.82
CA HIS A 84 4.69 3.33 -7.56
C HIS A 84 4.84 3.12 -9.08
N ARG A 85 6.08 3.15 -9.59
CA ARG A 85 6.36 2.88 -11.01
C ARG A 85 5.91 1.49 -11.42
N GLN A 86 6.28 0.44 -10.68
CA GLN A 86 5.93 -0.94 -11.02
C GLN A 86 4.42 -1.23 -10.95
N THR A 87 3.71 -0.52 -10.09
CA THR A 87 2.28 -0.77 -9.80
C THR A 87 1.34 0.05 -10.68
N PHE A 88 1.69 1.31 -10.98
CA PHE A 88 0.78 2.28 -11.62
C PHE A 88 1.25 2.82 -12.97
N GLN A 89 2.45 2.47 -13.45
CA GLN A 89 2.93 2.76 -14.81
C GLN A 89 3.05 1.45 -15.58
#